data_AF-A0A1F9DB69-F1
#
_entry.id   AF-A0A1F9DB69-F1
#
_cell.length_a   1.000
_cell.length_b   1.000
_cell.length_c   1.000
_cell.angle_alpha   90.00
_cell.angle_beta   90.00
_cell.angle_gamma   90.00
#
_symmetry.space_group_name_H-M   'P 1'
#
loop_
_entity.id
_entity.type
_entity.pdbx_description
1 polymer ?
#
loop_
_entity_poly.entity_id
_entity_poly.type
_entity_poly.pdbx_seq_one_letter_code
_entity_poly.pdbx_strand_id
1 'polypeptide(L)'
;MKGRIDRIDLTKDGKRARVRDYKTGKVLAKPNDFQGGTTLQLPLYLHAAEQLLGRLHNGIQVESAEYYSLKNGKRVGFEGSELKAKETKLHEILKTIVASIEDGIFIAVPGGQCGYCELKIICGTWTEILFGRKAKDPRVKRYLEMLEEEAEESAE
;
A
#
# COMPACT_ATOMS: atom_id res chain seq x y z
N MET A 1 -14.70 -0.05 0.25
CA MET A 1 -13.68 -1.11 -0.01
C MET A 1 -14.15 -2.43 0.60
N LYS A 2 -13.88 -3.56 -0.05
CA LYS A 2 -14.09 -4.91 0.51
C LYS A 2 -12.75 -5.63 0.53
N GLY A 3 -12.48 -6.42 1.57
CA GLY A 3 -11.22 -7.14 1.72
C GLY A 3 -11.30 -8.18 2.83
N ARG A 4 -10.20 -8.90 3.06
CA ARG A 4 -10.06 -9.88 4.13
C ARG A 4 -8.72 -9.64 4.83
N ILE A 5 -8.77 -9.48 6.15
CA ILE A 5 -7.58 -9.49 7.00
C ILE A 5 -7.27 -10.96 7.32
N ASP A 6 -6.01 -11.37 7.16
CA ASP A 6 -5.58 -12.74 7.43
C ASP A 6 -5.74 -13.13 8.90
N ARG A 7 -5.21 -12.29 9.80
CA ARG A 7 -5.23 -12.55 11.24
C ARG A 7 -5.15 -11.27 12.07
N ILE A 8 -5.92 -11.23 13.15
CA ILE A 8 -5.83 -10.23 14.22
C ILE A 8 -5.47 -10.96 15.51
N ASP A 9 -4.38 -10.56 16.15
CA ASP A 9 -3.97 -11.05 17.46
C ASP A 9 -4.41 -10.04 18.53
N LEU A 10 -5.00 -10.52 19.63
CA LEU A 10 -5.32 -9.72 20.81
C LEU A 10 -4.34 -10.05 21.94
N THR A 11 -4.00 -9.06 22.76
CA THR A 11 -3.32 -9.29 24.04
C THR A 11 -4.23 -10.06 25.00
N LYS A 12 -3.63 -10.72 26.01
CA LYS A 12 -4.37 -11.53 26.99
C LYS A 12 -5.46 -10.74 27.73
N ASP A 13 -5.22 -9.45 27.96
CA ASP A 13 -6.17 -8.52 28.60
C ASP A 13 -7.20 -7.94 27.62
N GLY A 14 -7.12 -8.27 26.33
CA GLY A 14 -8.02 -7.80 25.28
C GLY A 14 -7.90 -6.31 24.96
N LYS A 15 -6.93 -5.58 25.53
CA LYS A 15 -6.84 -4.12 25.38
C LYS A 15 -6.12 -3.69 24.11
N ARG A 16 -5.29 -4.56 23.55
CA ARG A 16 -4.42 -4.23 22.42
C ARG A 16 -4.51 -5.30 21.36
N ALA A 17 -4.37 -4.88 20.11
CA ALA A 17 -4.42 -5.76 18.97
C ALA A 17 -3.28 -5.47 17.98
N ARG A 18 -2.88 -6.49 17.24
CA ARG A 18 -2.05 -6.34 16.03
C ARG A 18 -2.62 -7.14 14.88
N VAL A 19 -2.39 -6.66 13.66
CA VAL A 19 -2.72 -7.38 12.44
C VAL A 19 -1.50 -8.14 11.94
N ARG A 20 -1.71 -9.34 11.40
CA ARG A 20 -0.67 -10.12 10.73
C ARG A 20 -1.17 -10.58 9.37
N ASP A 21 -0.41 -10.28 8.34
CA ASP A 21 -0.61 -10.75 6.97
C ASP A 21 0.51 -11.74 6.61
N TYR A 22 0.13 -12.94 6.18
CA TYR A 22 1.10 -14.00 5.93
C TYR A 22 1.58 -13.96 4.47
N LYS A 23 2.89 -13.84 4.28
CA LYS A 23 3.51 -13.85 2.96
C LYS A 23 4.35 -15.11 2.77
N THR A 24 4.15 -15.79 1.65
CA THR A 24 4.99 -16.93 1.21
C THR A 24 6.17 -16.49 0.34
N GLY A 25 6.04 -15.33 -0.32
CA GLY A 25 7.06 -14.72 -1.17
C GLY A 25 7.99 -13.74 -0.45
N LYS A 26 8.86 -13.08 -1.22
CA LYS A 26 9.76 -12.04 -0.71
C LYS A 26 8.95 -10.80 -0.31
N VAL A 27 9.13 -10.35 0.93
CA VAL A 27 8.59 -9.06 1.40
C VAL A 27 9.55 -7.94 1.00
N LEU A 28 9.16 -7.18 -0.02
CA LEU A 28 9.89 -6.02 -0.54
C LEU A 28 9.44 -4.69 0.08
N ALA A 29 8.45 -4.72 0.96
CA ALA A 29 7.93 -3.55 1.63
C ALA A 29 8.97 -2.91 2.56
N LYS A 30 8.96 -1.58 2.65
CA LYS A 30 9.66 -0.80 3.68
C LYS A 30 8.74 -0.60 4.89
N PRO A 31 9.25 -0.65 6.14
CA PRO A 31 8.43 -0.38 7.31
C PRO A 31 7.85 1.03 7.30
N ASN A 32 6.59 1.19 7.73
CA ASN A 32 5.92 2.50 7.88
C ASN A 32 5.83 3.36 6.59
N ASP A 33 5.92 2.73 5.42
CA ASP A 33 6.05 3.39 4.13
C ASP A 33 4.90 2.97 3.18
N PHE A 34 4.36 3.93 2.42
CA PHE A 34 3.32 3.68 1.43
C PHE A 34 3.89 3.37 0.04
N GLN A 35 5.18 3.62 -0.18
CA GLN A 35 5.94 3.42 -1.41
C GLN A 35 5.21 3.91 -2.68
N GLY A 36 4.86 5.18 -2.72
CA GLY A 36 4.10 5.84 -3.79
C GLY A 36 2.69 5.26 -3.94
N GLY A 37 2.12 4.72 -2.86
CA GLY A 37 0.84 3.99 -2.91
C GLY A 37 0.94 2.55 -3.43
N THR A 38 2.14 1.99 -3.60
CA THR A 38 2.31 0.57 -3.99
C THR A 38 2.23 -0.39 -2.80
N THR A 39 2.34 0.09 -1.56
CA THR A 39 2.26 -0.72 -0.33
C THR A 39 1.19 -0.22 0.65
N LEU A 40 -0.09 -0.33 0.26
CA LEU A 40 -1.21 0.15 1.07
C LEU A 40 -1.91 -0.92 1.93
N GLN A 41 -1.54 -2.20 1.81
CA GLN A 41 -2.29 -3.27 2.47
C GLN A 41 -2.27 -3.16 4.01
N LEU A 42 -1.10 -3.00 4.63
CA LEU A 42 -0.97 -2.86 6.09
C LEU A 42 -1.70 -1.63 6.66
N PRO A 43 -1.53 -0.39 6.14
CA PRO A 43 -2.24 0.76 6.68
C PRO A 43 -3.76 0.66 6.48
N LEU A 44 -4.22 0.10 5.36
CA LEU A 44 -5.65 -0.16 5.15
C LEU A 44 -6.19 -1.22 6.11
N TYR A 45 -5.39 -2.25 6.43
CA TYR A 45 -5.76 -3.26 7.41
C TYR A 45 -5.79 -2.73 8.84
N LEU A 46 -4.85 -1.87 9.22
CA LEU A 46 -4.90 -1.15 10.49
C LEU A 46 -6.21 -0.38 10.63
N HIS A 47 -6.50 0.48 9.65
CA HIS A 47 -7.70 1.30 9.67
C HIS A 47 -8.99 0.45 9.70
N ALA A 48 -9.03 -0.64 8.93
CA ALA A 48 -10.16 -1.57 8.94
C ALA A 48 -10.29 -2.34 10.26
N ALA A 49 -9.18 -2.74 10.88
CA ALA A 49 -9.16 -3.44 12.16
C ALA A 49 -9.62 -2.52 13.31
N GLU A 50 -9.20 -1.26 13.32
CA GLU A 50 -9.68 -0.26 14.29
C GLU A 50 -11.20 -0.10 14.22
N GLN A 51 -11.75 0.05 13.01
CA GLN A 51 -13.20 0.15 12.82
C GLN A 51 -13.94 -1.14 13.21
N LEU A 52 -13.37 -2.31 12.89
CA LEU A 52 -13.99 -3.60 13.21
C LEU A 52 -14.01 -3.84 14.72
N LEU A 53 -12.88 -3.68 15.38
CA LEU A 53 -12.74 -3.97 16.81
C LEU A 53 -13.44 -2.91 17.66
N GLY A 54 -13.42 -1.64 17.27
CA GLY A 54 -14.14 -0.58 17.97
C GLY A 54 -15.66 -0.78 18.02
N ARG A 55 -16.23 -1.55 17.09
CA ARG A 55 -17.65 -1.95 17.11
C ARG A 55 -17.93 -3.15 18.02
N LEU A 56 -16.95 -4.03 18.20
CA LEU A 56 -17.11 -5.28 18.94
C LEU A 56 -16.75 -5.11 20.42
N HIS A 57 -15.78 -4.26 20.72
CA HIS A 57 -15.20 -4.10 22.04
C HIS A 57 -14.79 -2.63 22.26
N ASN A 58 -15.20 -2.06 23.39
CA ASN A 58 -14.86 -0.68 23.70
C ASN A 58 -13.37 -0.57 24.14
N GLY A 59 -12.63 0.36 23.54
CA GLY A 59 -11.28 0.73 23.97
C GLY A 59 -10.14 -0.21 23.54
N ILE A 60 -10.34 -1.09 22.55
CA ILE A 60 -9.21 -1.86 21.97
C ILE A 60 -8.35 -0.95 21.09
N GLN A 61 -7.06 -0.88 21.40
CA GLN A 61 -6.08 -0.17 20.58
C GLN A 61 -5.42 -1.12 19.59
N VAL A 62 -5.56 -0.86 18.28
CA VAL A 62 -4.79 -1.58 17.26
C VAL A 62 -3.43 -0.90 17.13
N GLU A 63 -2.37 -1.57 17.57
CA GLU A 63 -1.03 -0.98 17.67
C GLU A 63 -0.27 -1.04 16.35
N SER A 64 -0.37 -2.14 15.61
CA SER A 64 0.43 -2.34 14.40
C SER A 64 -0.17 -3.38 13.45
N ALA A 65 0.29 -3.36 12.21
CA ALA A 65 0.10 -4.42 11.23
C ALA A 65 1.45 -4.88 10.70
N GLU A 66 1.64 -6.17 10.45
CA GLU A 66 2.89 -6.68 9.89
C GLU A 66 2.68 -7.70 8.77
N TYR A 67 3.57 -7.64 7.78
CA TYR A 67 3.85 -8.79 6.93
C TYR A 67 4.71 -9.78 7.69
N TYR A 68 4.30 -11.05 7.73
CA TYR A 68 5.10 -12.14 8.27
C TYR A 68 5.46 -13.14 7.16
N SER A 69 6.75 -13.21 6.84
CA SER A 69 7.28 -14.15 5.86
C SER A 69 7.35 -15.57 6.42
N LEU A 70 6.56 -16.49 5.86
CA LEU A 70 6.60 -17.91 6.23
C LEU A 70 7.89 -18.61 5.82
N LYS A 71 8.62 -18.06 4.82
CA LYS A 71 9.86 -18.66 4.31
C LYS A 71 11.06 -18.47 5.24
N ASN A 72 11.16 -17.31 5.89
CA ASN A 72 12.36 -16.94 6.66
C ASN A 72 12.04 -16.19 7.97
N GLY A 73 10.77 -16.09 8.37
CA GLY A 73 10.36 -15.42 9.61
C GLY A 73 10.53 -13.89 9.60
N LYS A 74 10.96 -13.29 8.48
CA LYS A 74 11.14 -11.84 8.35
C LYS A 74 9.81 -11.12 8.59
N ARG A 75 9.87 -10.01 9.32
CA ARG A 75 8.73 -9.13 9.60
C ARG A 75 8.97 -7.75 9.01
N VAL A 76 7.93 -7.15 8.46
CA VAL A 76 7.91 -5.73 8.06
C VAL A 76 6.62 -5.15 8.60
N GLY A 77 6.75 -4.16 9.48
CA GLY A 77 5.64 -3.57 10.22
C GLY A 77 5.18 -2.24 9.66
N PHE A 78 3.95 -1.90 10.00
CA PHE A 78 3.38 -0.57 9.91
C PHE A 78 2.75 -0.26 11.28
N GLU A 79 3.21 0.81 11.93
CA GLU A 79 2.74 1.20 13.26
C GLU A 79 1.47 2.07 13.17
N GLY A 80 0.56 1.91 14.12
CA GLY A 80 -0.67 2.70 14.19
C GLY A 80 -0.41 4.18 14.47
N SER A 81 0.68 4.53 15.16
CA SER A 81 1.11 5.92 15.33
C SER A 81 1.53 6.56 14.01
N GLU A 82 2.24 5.81 13.16
CA GLU A 82 2.65 6.26 11.83
C GLU A 82 1.45 6.43 10.91
N LEU A 83 0.44 5.56 11.04
CA LEU A 83 -0.81 5.70 10.29
C LEU A 83 -1.52 7.02 10.63
N LYS A 84 -1.59 7.36 11.92
CA LYS A 84 -2.17 8.63 12.38
C LYS A 84 -1.36 9.83 11.89
N ALA A 85 -0.03 9.75 11.96
CA ALA A 85 0.83 10.83 11.48
C ALA A 85 0.71 11.06 9.97
N LYS A 86 0.54 9.98 9.20
CA LYS A 86 0.47 10.00 7.72
C LYS A 86 -0.96 9.90 7.18
N GLU A 87 -2.00 10.14 8.00
CA GLU A 87 -3.39 9.95 7.63
C GLU A 87 -3.79 10.80 6.42
N THR A 88 -3.39 12.08 6.39
CA THR A 88 -3.64 12.98 5.26
C THR A 88 -3.01 12.45 3.98
N LYS A 89 -1.75 12.00 4.05
CA LYS A 89 -1.04 11.44 2.89
C LYS A 89 -1.72 10.19 2.37
N LEU A 90 -2.15 9.28 3.25
CA LEU A 90 -2.91 8.09 2.86
C LEU A 90 -4.20 8.48 2.10
N HIS A 91 -4.95 9.46 2.60
CA HIS A 91 -6.15 9.96 1.93
C HIS A 91 -5.84 10.59 0.57
N GLU A 92 -4.75 11.33 0.44
CA GLU A 92 -4.32 11.92 -0.83
C GLU A 92 -3.93 10.87 -1.87
N ILE A 93 -3.20 9.82 -1.45
CA ILE A 93 -2.85 8.68 -2.31
C ILE A 93 -4.13 7.98 -2.79
N LEU A 94 -5.03 7.62 -1.87
CA LEU A 94 -6.29 6.95 -2.22
C LEU A 94 -7.15 7.81 -3.15
N LYS A 95 -7.25 9.12 -2.88
CA LYS A 95 -7.99 10.06 -3.73
C LYS A 95 -7.36 10.16 -5.12
N THR A 96 -6.04 10.19 -5.22
CA THR A 96 -5.32 10.23 -6.51
C THR A 96 -5.57 8.95 -7.31
N ILE A 97 -5.47 7.79 -6.67
CA ILE A 97 -5.71 6.49 -7.33
C ILE A 97 -7.16 6.39 -7.82
N VAL A 98 -8.14 6.68 -6.94
CA VAL A 98 -9.57 6.57 -7.29
C VAL A 98 -9.94 7.55 -8.40
N ALA A 99 -9.54 8.82 -8.28
CA ALA A 99 -9.82 9.82 -9.32
C ALA A 99 -9.19 9.44 -10.66
N SER A 100 -7.95 8.92 -10.66
CA SER A 100 -7.31 8.44 -11.89
C SER A 100 -8.10 7.31 -12.56
N ILE A 101 -8.65 6.38 -11.76
CA ILE A 101 -9.51 5.30 -12.28
C ILE A 101 -10.81 5.88 -12.86
N GLU A 102 -11.47 6.79 -12.14
CA GLU A 102 -12.73 7.43 -12.57
C GLU A 102 -12.55 8.26 -13.85
N ASP A 103 -11.42 8.95 -13.98
CA ASP A 103 -11.07 9.79 -15.14
C ASP A 103 -10.54 8.97 -16.33
N GLY A 104 -10.44 7.64 -16.21
CA GLY A 104 -9.93 6.76 -17.26
C GLY A 104 -8.42 6.85 -17.49
N ILE A 105 -7.67 7.28 -16.48
CA ILE A 105 -6.23 7.46 -16.52
C ILE A 105 -5.53 6.14 -16.14
N PHE A 106 -5.22 5.33 -17.16
CA PHE A 106 -4.51 4.05 -17.03
C PHE A 106 -3.11 4.13 -17.66
N ILE A 107 -2.23 4.95 -17.09
CA ILE A 107 -0.84 5.05 -17.55
C ILE A 107 -0.06 3.79 -17.16
N ALA A 108 0.53 3.13 -18.15
CA ALA A 108 1.42 2.00 -17.92
C ALA A 108 2.82 2.53 -17.55
N VAL A 109 3.13 2.55 -16.26
CA VAL A 109 4.45 2.94 -15.75
C VAL A 109 5.38 1.72 -15.84
N PRO A 110 6.49 1.77 -16.61
CA PRO A 110 7.45 0.67 -16.68
C PRO A 110 8.24 0.54 -15.37
N GLY A 111 8.66 -0.68 -15.04
CA GLY A 111 9.43 -0.97 -13.83
C GLY A 111 9.62 -2.47 -13.60
N GLY A 112 10.08 -2.85 -12.41
CA GLY A 112 10.33 -4.25 -12.05
C GLY A 112 9.11 -5.16 -12.21
N GLN A 113 7.90 -4.60 -12.08
CA GLN A 113 6.61 -5.26 -12.32
C GLN A 113 6.45 -5.82 -13.73
N CYS A 114 7.12 -5.25 -14.73
CA CYS A 114 7.11 -5.77 -16.11
C CYS A 114 7.72 -7.17 -16.23
N GLY A 115 8.48 -7.63 -15.21
CA GLY A 115 9.02 -8.99 -15.16
C GLY A 115 7.96 -10.07 -14.89
N TYR A 116 6.85 -9.72 -14.23
CA TYR A 116 5.80 -10.67 -13.81
C TYR A 116 4.38 -10.25 -14.23
N CYS A 117 4.22 -9.14 -14.95
CA CYS A 117 2.92 -8.67 -15.44
C CYS A 117 2.40 -9.55 -16.59
N GLU A 118 1.20 -10.11 -16.43
CA GLU A 118 0.54 -10.96 -17.45
C GLU A 118 0.16 -10.17 -18.72
N LEU A 119 -0.05 -8.86 -18.60
CA LEU A 119 -0.40 -7.98 -19.72
C LEU A 119 0.82 -7.50 -20.53
N LYS A 120 2.03 -8.00 -20.22
CA LYS A 120 3.28 -7.58 -20.89
C LYS A 120 3.20 -7.69 -22.42
N ILE A 121 2.52 -8.72 -22.94
CA ILE A 121 2.36 -8.92 -24.39
C ILE A 121 1.54 -7.80 -25.04
N ILE A 122 0.56 -7.23 -24.32
CA ILE A 122 -0.26 -6.10 -24.81
C ILE A 122 0.58 -4.82 -24.85
N CYS A 123 1.42 -4.59 -23.83
CA CYS A 123 2.32 -3.43 -23.83
C CYS A 123 3.41 -3.55 -24.91
N GLY A 124 3.87 -4.77 -25.18
CA GLY A 124 4.86 -5.08 -26.21
C GLY A 124 6.22 -4.42 -25.97
N THR A 125 7.06 -4.39 -27.01
CA THR A 125 8.39 -3.76 -26.97
C THR A 125 8.33 -2.24 -26.89
N TRP A 126 7.16 -1.64 -27.10
CA TRP A 126 6.96 -0.19 -27.14
C TRP A 126 6.66 0.44 -25.76
N THR A 127 6.66 -0.35 -24.68
CA THR A 127 6.25 0.09 -23.34
C THR A 127 6.92 1.41 -22.93
N GLU A 128 8.25 1.49 -22.98
CA GLU A 128 9.03 2.69 -22.62
C GLU A 128 8.68 3.90 -23.51
N ILE A 129 8.54 3.67 -24.82
CA ILE A 129 8.24 4.73 -25.78
C ILE A 129 6.83 5.28 -25.55
N LEU A 130 5.85 4.40 -25.32
CA LEU A 130 4.47 4.79 -25.05
C LEU A 130 4.35 5.51 -23.70
N PHE A 131 5.06 5.03 -22.67
CA PHE A 131 5.15 5.71 -21.39
C PHE A 131 5.72 7.13 -21.57
N GLY A 132 6.88 7.29 -22.20
CA GLY A 132 7.51 8.59 -22.39
C GLY A 132 6.67 9.60 -23.19
N ARG A 133 5.77 9.12 -24.07
CA ARG A 133 4.77 9.96 -24.75
C ARG A 133 3.64 10.38 -23.81
N LYS A 134 3.10 9.44 -23.04
CA LYS A 134 1.95 9.67 -22.13
C LYS A 134 2.34 10.41 -20.86
N ALA A 135 3.56 10.26 -20.38
CA ALA A 135 4.08 10.90 -19.17
C ALA A 135 4.06 12.44 -19.25
N LYS A 136 4.02 13.00 -20.47
CA LYS A 136 3.94 14.45 -20.71
C LYS A 136 2.51 15.00 -20.64
N ASP A 137 1.50 14.14 -20.54
CA ASP A 137 0.10 14.56 -20.44
C ASP A 137 -0.16 15.18 -19.06
N PRO A 138 -0.67 16.42 -18.97
CA PRO A 138 -0.96 17.05 -17.67
C PRO A 138 -1.89 16.23 -16.77
N ARG A 139 -2.75 15.37 -17.36
CA ARG A 139 -3.70 14.54 -16.61
C ARG A 139 -2.99 13.47 -15.77
N VAL A 140 -1.85 12.95 -16.22
CA VAL A 140 -1.12 11.90 -15.47
C VAL A 140 -0.19 12.48 -14.40
N LYS A 141 0.08 13.79 -14.44
CA LYS A 141 1.08 14.46 -13.62
C LYS A 141 0.95 14.11 -12.14
N ARG A 142 -0.25 14.29 -11.58
CA ARG A 142 -0.51 14.02 -10.16
C ARG A 142 -0.26 12.56 -9.77
N TYR A 143 -0.58 11.61 -10.66
CA TYR A 143 -0.33 10.19 -10.42
C TYR A 143 1.17 9.88 -10.45
N LEU A 144 1.92 10.48 -11.37
CA LEU A 144 3.37 10.29 -11.45
C LEU A 144 4.11 10.94 -10.28
N GLU A 145 3.73 12.16 -9.89
CA GLU A 145 4.28 12.84 -8.71
C GLU A 145 4.06 12.00 -7.44
N MET A 146 2.86 11.42 -7.27
CA MET A 146 2.58 10.49 -6.16
C MET A 146 3.53 9.28 -6.12
N LEU A 147 3.98 8.77 -7.27
CA LEU A 147 4.94 7.66 -7.35
C LEU A 147 6.37 8.10 -7.01
N GLU A 148 6.73 9.35 -7.34
CA GLU A 148 8.09 9.91 -7.20
C GLU A 148 8.37 10.48 -5.81
N GLU A 149 7.38 11.15 -5.19
CA GLU A 149 7.51 11.83 -3.89
C GLU A 149 8.00 10.91 -2.75
N GLU A 150 7.76 9.60 -2.83
CA GLU A 150 8.20 8.64 -1.80
C GLU A 150 9.48 7.86 -2.20
N ALA A 151 9.99 8.05 -3.42
CA ALA A 151 11.31 7.55 -3.80
C ALA A 151 12.43 8.39 -3.17
N GLU A 152 12.25 9.72 -3.11
CA GLU A 152 13.23 10.69 -2.58
C GLU A 152 13.32 10.66 -1.04
N GLU A 153 12.20 10.60 -0.31
CA GLU A 153 12.17 10.42 1.16
C GLU A 153 12.85 9.13 1.64
N SER A 154 13.09 8.19 0.72
CA SER A 154 13.62 6.87 1.02
C SER A 154 15.11 6.69 0.65
N ALA A 155 15.73 7.78 0.14
CA ALA A 155 17.15 7.89 -0.22
C ALA A 155 17.95 8.78 0.75
N GLU A 156 17.27 9.50 1.66
CA GLU A 156 17.85 10.19 2.83
C GLU A 156 17.89 9.28 4.07
#